data_AF-A0A1G2ZV30-F1
#
_entry.id   AF-A0A1G2ZV30-F1
#
_cell.length_a   1.000
_cell.length_b   1.000
_cell.length_c   1.000
_cell.angle_alpha   90.00
_cell.angle_beta   90.00
_cell.angle_gamma   90.00
#
_symmetry.space_group_name_H-M   'P 1'
#
loop_
_entity.id
_entity.type
_entity.pdbx_description
1 polymer ?
#
loop_
_entity_poly.entity_id
_entity_poly.type
_entity_poly.pdbx_seq_one_letter_code
_entity_poly.pdbx_strand_id
1 'polypeptide(L)'
;MKLSLRMILSVAFGLFAVITLGLVFLYPWTTGPQRNLLKLMKLEVKKAQQKKVILLSETDHQALLKACRKLSREIDQGSLVAPGRYMVRHKPDPEVKQFPQVILDLEPMFVETCTDGRIRVGMMGGIHHFGVTAYPENYKAPSSDFKYGDKKIIDGLWYYEDGYNSRYDKWIEKQIQKRKGEQGKIKGSCRNL
;
A
#
# COMPACT_ATOMS: atom_id res chain seq x y z
N MET A 1 -44.91 12.53 -49.68
CA MET A 1 -43.48 12.30 -49.95
C MET A 1 -43.18 10.81 -49.77
N LYS A 2 -42.90 10.06 -50.85
CA LYS A 2 -42.48 8.65 -50.74
C LYS A 2 -40.94 8.62 -50.66
N LEU A 3 -40.38 8.28 -49.51
CA LEU A 3 -38.93 8.01 -49.43
C LEU A 3 -38.61 6.79 -50.31
N SER A 4 -37.56 6.90 -51.12
CA SER A 4 -37.13 5.78 -51.96
C SER A 4 -36.54 4.68 -51.08
N LEU A 5 -36.82 3.42 -51.41
CA LEU A 5 -36.32 2.25 -50.68
C LEU A 5 -34.78 2.28 -50.50
N ARG A 6 -34.06 2.84 -51.48
CA ARG A 6 -32.60 3.02 -51.46
C ARG A 6 -32.14 3.96 -50.34
N MET A 7 -32.92 5.01 -50.09
CA MET A 7 -32.62 5.99 -49.04
C MET A 7 -32.85 5.38 -47.65
N ILE A 8 -33.89 4.57 -47.48
CA ILE A 8 -34.16 3.83 -46.24
C ILE A 8 -33.03 2.83 -45.94
N LEU A 9 -32.60 2.05 -46.94
CA LEU A 9 -31.51 1.08 -46.79
C LEU A 9 -30.16 1.73 -46.41
N SER A 10 -29.84 2.88 -47.00
CA SER A 10 -28.58 3.59 -46.73
C SER A 10 -28.53 4.11 -45.29
N VAL A 11 -29.63 4.67 -44.79
CA VAL A 11 -29.74 5.14 -43.40
C VAL A 11 -29.67 3.96 -42.43
N ALA A 12 -30.36 2.85 -42.72
CA ALA A 12 -30.33 1.65 -41.89
C ALA A 12 -28.92 1.06 -41.80
N PHE A 13 -28.17 1.00 -42.91
CA PHE A 13 -26.80 0.51 -42.92
C PHE A 13 -25.85 1.41 -42.11
N GLY A 14 -25.98 2.74 -42.25
CA GLY A 14 -25.19 3.69 -41.46
C GLY A 14 -25.43 3.53 -39.95
N LEU A 15 -26.68 3.40 -39.53
CA LEU A 15 -27.03 3.14 -38.12
C LEU A 15 -26.46 1.81 -37.62
N PHE A 16 -26.58 0.75 -38.41
CA PHE A 16 -26.04 -0.56 -38.05
C PHE A 16 -24.51 -0.53 -37.89
N ALA A 17 -23.78 0.17 -38.77
CA ALA A 17 -22.33 0.34 -38.66
C ALA A 17 -21.93 1.10 -37.39
N VAL A 18 -22.64 2.17 -37.04
CA VAL A 18 -22.37 2.94 -35.81
C VAL A 18 -22.66 2.11 -34.56
N ILE A 19 -23.76 1.35 -34.54
CA ILE A 19 -24.11 0.48 -33.40
C ILE A 19 -23.08 -0.63 -33.24
N THR A 20 -22.69 -1.30 -34.32
CA THR A 20 -21.70 -2.39 -34.27
C THR A 20 -20.33 -1.88 -33.83
N LEU A 21 -19.85 -0.74 -34.34
CA LEU A 21 -18.63 -0.08 -33.84
C LEU A 21 -18.76 0.27 -32.35
N GLY A 22 -19.87 0.90 -31.94
CA GLY A 22 -20.13 1.23 -30.54
C GLY A 22 -20.11 0.00 -29.63
N LEU A 23 -20.72 -1.11 -30.06
CA LEU A 23 -20.71 -2.37 -29.32
C LEU A 23 -19.31 -2.98 -29.29
N VAL A 24 -18.53 -2.95 -30.37
CA VAL A 24 -17.14 -3.45 -30.39
C VAL A 24 -16.23 -2.65 -29.44
N PHE A 25 -16.47 -1.34 -29.27
CA PHE A 25 -15.73 -0.52 -28.30
C PHE A 25 -16.24 -0.66 -26.85
N LEU A 26 -17.54 -0.87 -26.64
CA LEU A 26 -18.14 -1.01 -25.31
C LEU A 26 -18.08 -2.45 -24.75
N TYR A 27 -18.03 -3.46 -25.62
CA TYR A 27 -17.98 -4.88 -25.23
C TYR A 27 -16.73 -5.22 -24.40
N PRO A 28 -15.50 -4.80 -24.78
CA PRO A 28 -14.30 -4.98 -23.95
C PRO A 28 -14.40 -4.31 -22.58
N TRP A 29 -15.19 -3.23 -22.45
CA TRP A 29 -15.39 -2.53 -21.19
C TRP A 29 -16.36 -3.26 -20.25
N THR A 30 -17.35 -3.98 -20.81
CA THR A 30 -18.42 -4.63 -20.04
C THR A 30 -18.12 -6.09 -19.68
N THR A 31 -17.50 -6.84 -20.59
CA THR A 31 -17.19 -8.28 -20.44
C THR A 31 -15.69 -8.59 -20.53
N GLY A 32 -14.87 -7.63 -20.94
CA GLY A 32 -13.46 -7.87 -21.19
C GLY A 32 -12.57 -7.93 -19.94
N PRO A 33 -11.29 -8.30 -20.13
CA PRO A 33 -10.30 -8.47 -19.06
C PRO A 33 -10.09 -7.22 -18.20
N GLN A 34 -10.44 -6.03 -18.69
CA GLN A 34 -10.40 -4.77 -17.95
C GLN A 34 -11.27 -4.78 -16.68
N ARG A 35 -12.44 -5.46 -16.70
CA ARG A 35 -13.31 -5.56 -15.51
C ARG A 35 -12.67 -6.41 -14.42
N ASN A 36 -11.99 -7.49 -14.79
CA ASN A 36 -11.27 -8.34 -13.85
C ASN A 36 -10.05 -7.59 -13.28
N LEU A 37 -9.32 -6.85 -14.12
CA LEU A 37 -8.25 -5.97 -13.67
C LEU A 37 -8.74 -4.92 -12.65
N LEU A 38 -9.88 -4.25 -12.93
CA LEU A 38 -10.47 -3.29 -12.00
C LEU A 38 -10.88 -3.93 -10.66
N LYS A 39 -11.42 -5.16 -10.69
CA LYS A 39 -11.74 -5.91 -9.46
C LYS A 39 -10.48 -6.23 -8.66
N LEU A 40 -9.41 -6.67 -9.31
CA LEU A 40 -8.12 -6.95 -8.68
C LEU A 40 -7.54 -5.67 -8.08
N MET A 41 -7.52 -4.56 -8.82
CA MET A 41 -7.07 -3.27 -8.29
C MET A 41 -7.88 -2.82 -7.07
N LYS A 42 -9.21 -2.94 -7.11
CA LYS A 42 -10.07 -2.61 -5.95
C LYS A 42 -9.77 -3.49 -4.74
N LEU A 43 -9.47 -4.77 -4.95
CA LEU A 43 -9.10 -5.70 -3.87
C LEU A 43 -7.75 -5.32 -3.26
N GLU A 44 -6.75 -5.04 -4.09
CA GLU A 44 -5.42 -4.62 -3.63
C GLU A 44 -5.48 -3.28 -2.89
N VAL A 45 -6.27 -2.31 -3.36
CA VAL A 45 -6.50 -1.05 -2.64
C VAL A 45 -7.13 -1.29 -1.27
N LYS A 46 -8.13 -2.19 -1.16
CA LYS A 46 -8.73 -2.53 0.14
C LYS A 46 -7.73 -3.20 1.08
N LYS A 47 -6.94 -4.15 0.59
CA LYS A 47 -5.88 -4.80 1.38
C LYS A 47 -4.84 -3.79 1.85
N ALA A 48 -4.41 -2.89 0.96
CA ALA A 48 -3.49 -1.81 1.29
C ALA A 48 -4.04 -0.92 2.40
N GLN A 49 -5.31 -0.50 2.29
CA GLN A 49 -5.98 0.28 3.33
C GLN A 49 -6.02 -0.45 4.67
N GLN A 50 -6.33 -1.75 4.68
CA GLN A 50 -6.30 -2.57 5.90
C GLN A 50 -4.89 -2.63 6.50
N LYS A 51 -3.86 -2.87 5.68
CA LYS A 51 -2.46 -2.90 6.13
C LYS A 51 -2.01 -1.56 6.72
N LYS A 52 -2.44 -0.43 6.15
CA LYS A 52 -2.18 0.89 6.75
C LYS A 52 -2.80 1.05 8.13
N VAL A 53 -4.04 0.60 8.32
CA VAL A 53 -4.70 0.66 9.63
C VAL A 53 -3.96 -0.24 10.63
N ILE A 54 -3.60 -1.47 10.25
CA ILE A 54 -2.80 -2.37 11.09
C ILE A 54 -1.49 -1.68 11.49
N LEU A 55 -0.72 -1.21 10.49
CA LEU A 55 0.56 -0.55 10.70
C LEU A 55 0.46 0.64 11.65
N LEU A 56 -0.55 1.49 11.50
CA LEU A 56 -0.63 2.76 12.21
C LEU A 56 -1.34 2.67 13.57
N SER A 57 -2.06 1.59 13.85
CA SER A 57 -2.89 1.52 15.07
C SER A 57 -2.81 0.22 15.86
N GLU A 58 -2.40 -0.89 15.25
CA GLU A 58 -2.37 -2.20 15.91
C GLU A 58 -0.96 -2.75 16.10
N THR A 59 -0.01 -2.29 15.29
CA THR A 59 1.39 -2.66 15.45
C THR A 59 1.97 -2.09 16.73
N ASP A 60 2.70 -2.92 17.47
CA ASP A 60 3.58 -2.44 18.55
C ASP A 60 4.76 -1.67 17.93
N HIS A 61 4.60 -0.35 17.86
CA HIS A 61 5.59 0.54 17.24
C HIS A 61 6.93 0.54 17.98
N GLN A 62 6.94 0.29 19.30
CA GLN A 62 8.18 0.23 20.07
C GLN A 62 8.95 -1.05 19.73
N ALA A 63 8.27 -2.19 19.66
CA ALA A 63 8.86 -3.45 19.22
C ALA A 63 9.38 -3.35 17.78
N LEU A 64 8.60 -2.74 16.89
CA LEU A 64 9.00 -2.53 15.50
C LEU A 64 10.24 -1.63 15.38
N LEU A 65 10.28 -0.51 16.10
CA LEU A 65 11.43 0.40 16.12
C LEU A 65 12.67 -0.30 16.67
N LYS A 66 12.53 -1.04 17.77
CA LYS A 66 13.63 -1.83 18.36
C LYS A 66 14.17 -2.87 17.37
N ALA A 67 13.29 -3.54 16.64
CA ALA A 67 13.66 -4.50 15.60
C ALA A 67 14.39 -3.85 14.43
N CYS A 68 13.92 -2.69 13.95
CA CYS A 68 14.61 -1.97 12.89
C CYS A 68 15.98 -1.47 13.35
N ARG A 69 16.10 -0.95 14.58
CA ARG A 69 17.39 -0.54 15.15
C ARG A 69 18.36 -1.72 15.35
N LYS A 70 17.83 -2.93 15.56
CA LYS A 70 18.66 -4.14 15.54
C LYS A 70 19.27 -4.36 14.15
N LEU A 71 18.47 -4.31 13.08
CA LEU A 71 18.98 -4.40 11.70
C LEU A 71 19.97 -3.27 11.38
N SER A 72 19.73 -2.07 11.89
CA SER A 72 20.66 -0.93 11.78
C SER A 72 22.04 -1.25 12.36
N ARG A 73 22.09 -1.80 13.58
CA ARG A 73 23.36 -2.25 14.20
C ARG A 73 24.04 -3.39 13.43
N GLU A 74 23.26 -4.28 12.82
CA GLU A 74 23.80 -5.35 11.97
C GLU A 74 24.47 -4.79 10.70
N ILE A 75 24.04 -3.61 10.20
CA ILE A 75 24.76 -2.89 9.14
C ILE A 75 26.10 -2.38 9.67
N ASP A 76 26.11 -1.72 10.84
CA ASP A 76 27.34 -1.19 11.44
C ASP A 76 28.38 -2.29 11.73
N GLN A 77 27.91 -3.50 12.04
CA GLN A 77 28.74 -4.69 12.28
C GLN A 77 29.19 -5.40 10.99
N GLY A 78 28.69 -4.97 9.82
CA GLY A 78 28.98 -5.58 8.52
C GLY A 78 28.28 -6.92 8.28
N SER A 79 27.31 -7.32 9.12
CA SER A 79 26.52 -8.53 8.93
C SER A 79 25.34 -8.33 7.97
N LEU A 80 24.93 -7.08 7.74
CA LEU A 80 24.01 -6.70 6.67
C LEU A 80 24.66 -5.68 5.74
N VAL A 81 24.28 -5.73 4.46
CA VAL A 81 24.79 -4.82 3.44
C VAL A 81 23.96 -3.55 3.42
N ALA A 82 24.62 -2.40 3.34
CA ALA A 82 24.00 -1.12 3.06
C ALA A 82 24.82 -0.35 1.99
N PRO A 83 24.17 0.26 0.98
CA PRO A 83 22.73 0.20 0.73
C PRO A 83 22.30 -1.19 0.21
N GLY A 84 21.09 -1.60 0.56
CA GLY A 84 20.56 -2.91 0.18
C GLY A 84 19.04 -2.90 0.13
N ARG A 85 18.45 -3.77 -0.69
CA ARG A 85 17.00 -3.96 -0.77
C ARG A 85 16.70 -5.45 -0.75
N TYR A 86 16.14 -5.91 0.36
CA TYR A 86 15.81 -7.29 0.61
C TYR A 86 14.34 -7.54 0.30
N MET A 87 14.06 -8.36 -0.71
CA MET A 87 12.73 -8.78 -1.09
C MET A 87 12.20 -9.78 -0.07
N VAL A 88 11.07 -9.46 0.56
CA VAL A 88 10.41 -10.33 1.54
C VAL A 88 9.32 -11.17 0.89
N ARG A 89 8.68 -10.62 -0.15
CA ARG A 89 7.62 -11.29 -0.91
C ARG A 89 8.03 -11.44 -2.37
N HIS A 90 7.60 -12.54 -2.97
CA HIS A 90 7.89 -12.92 -4.37
C HIS A 90 9.40 -13.09 -4.62
N LYS A 91 9.89 -14.33 -4.41
CA LYS A 91 11.32 -14.69 -4.46
C LYS A 91 12.11 -14.02 -3.30
N PRO A 92 11.87 -14.46 -2.05
CA PRO A 92 12.50 -13.85 -0.89
C PRO A 92 14.02 -14.08 -0.88
N ASP A 93 14.76 -13.05 -0.50
CA ASP A 93 16.20 -13.15 -0.31
C ASP A 93 16.52 -14.05 0.90
N PRO A 94 17.60 -14.86 0.86
CA PRO A 94 17.90 -15.80 1.94
C PRO A 94 18.11 -15.13 3.31
N GLU A 95 18.65 -13.91 3.33
CA GLU A 95 18.88 -13.07 4.51
C GLU A 95 17.58 -12.64 5.20
N VAL A 96 16.42 -12.70 4.54
CA VAL A 96 15.15 -12.32 5.16
C VAL A 96 14.75 -13.29 6.26
N LYS A 97 15.24 -14.54 6.24
CA LYS A 97 14.90 -15.56 7.25
C LYS A 97 15.40 -15.22 8.66
N GLN A 98 16.41 -14.36 8.76
CA GLN A 98 16.96 -13.90 10.05
C GLN A 98 16.35 -12.57 10.53
N PHE A 99 15.47 -11.95 9.73
CA PHE A 99 14.87 -10.68 10.11
C PHE A 99 13.92 -10.86 11.31
N PRO A 100 13.85 -9.86 12.21
CA PRO A 100 12.93 -9.90 13.34
C PRO A 100 11.49 -10.17 12.92
N GLN A 101 10.82 -11.10 13.63
CA GLN A 101 9.46 -11.52 13.31
C GLN A 101 8.46 -10.35 13.25
N VAL A 102 8.59 -9.35 14.13
CA VAL A 102 7.72 -8.16 14.13
C VAL A 102 7.78 -7.36 12.81
N ILE A 103 8.89 -7.41 12.07
CA ILE A 103 9.00 -6.81 10.73
C ILE A 103 8.29 -7.71 9.71
N LEU A 104 8.49 -9.04 9.81
CA LEU A 104 7.89 -10.02 8.90
C LEU A 104 6.37 -10.12 9.06
N ASP A 105 5.85 -9.91 10.27
CA ASP A 105 4.40 -9.90 10.60
C ASP A 105 3.64 -8.76 9.91
N LEU A 106 4.35 -7.71 9.47
CA LEU A 106 3.76 -6.66 8.62
C LEU A 106 3.55 -7.13 7.17
N GLU A 107 4.08 -8.30 6.82
CA GLU A 107 4.15 -8.83 5.47
C GLU A 107 4.64 -7.79 4.45
N PRO A 108 5.83 -7.19 4.66
CA PRO A 108 6.35 -6.18 3.76
C PRO A 108 6.63 -6.77 2.39
N MET A 109 6.67 -5.92 1.37
CA MET A 109 7.19 -6.31 0.07
C MET A 109 8.72 -6.37 0.10
N PHE A 110 9.34 -5.40 0.76
CA PHE A 110 10.79 -5.30 0.88
C PHE A 110 11.19 -4.61 2.18
N VAL A 111 12.44 -4.84 2.60
CA VAL A 111 13.14 -4.06 3.60
C VAL A 111 14.36 -3.45 2.93
N GLU A 112 14.50 -2.14 2.98
CA GLU A 112 15.61 -1.39 2.41
C GLU A 112 16.52 -0.86 3.53
N THR A 113 17.82 -1.09 3.39
CA THR A 113 18.89 -0.60 4.26
C THR A 113 19.55 0.60 3.58
N CYS A 114 19.67 1.71 4.30
CA CYS A 114 20.33 2.92 3.80
C CYS A 114 21.75 3.02 4.38
N THR A 115 22.63 3.73 3.68
CA THR A 115 24.04 3.94 4.11
C THR A 115 24.17 4.72 5.41
N ASP A 116 23.15 5.47 5.80
CA ASP A 116 23.07 6.20 7.07
C ASP A 116 22.39 5.39 8.19
N GLY A 117 22.31 4.07 8.02
CA GLY A 117 21.77 3.13 8.99
C GLY A 117 20.23 3.11 9.08
N ARG A 118 19.53 3.94 8.29
CA ARG A 118 18.06 3.90 8.26
C ARG A 118 17.56 2.58 7.69
N ILE A 119 16.43 2.12 8.23
CA ILE A 119 15.72 0.94 7.77
C ILE A 119 14.35 1.36 7.25
N ARG A 120 14.06 1.03 6.01
CA ARG A 120 12.76 1.25 5.38
C ARG A 120 12.03 -0.07 5.22
N VAL A 121 10.85 -0.17 5.81
CA VAL A 121 9.97 -1.33 5.65
C VAL A 121 8.85 -0.94 4.70
N GLY A 122 8.92 -1.41 3.46
CA GLY A 122 8.02 -1.03 2.38
C GLY A 122 6.94 -2.07 2.11
N MET A 123 5.68 -1.64 2.09
CA MET A 123 4.50 -2.42 1.73
C MET A 123 3.92 -1.92 0.41
N MET A 124 3.24 -2.82 -0.30
CA MET A 124 2.58 -2.52 -1.57
C MET A 124 1.17 -1.98 -1.34
N GLY A 125 0.87 -0.84 -1.95
CA GLY A 125 -0.40 -0.11 -1.91
C GLY A 125 -1.18 -0.12 -3.22
N GLY A 126 -0.92 -1.06 -4.11
CA GLY A 126 -1.43 -1.07 -5.48
C GLY A 126 -0.38 -0.54 -6.45
N ILE A 127 -0.49 0.72 -6.86
CA ILE A 127 0.50 1.40 -7.72
C ILE A 127 1.52 2.25 -6.93
N HIS A 128 1.30 2.40 -5.63
CA HIS A 128 2.09 3.23 -4.72
C HIS A 128 2.62 2.37 -3.56
N HIS A 129 3.77 2.73 -3.02
CA HIS A 129 4.29 2.12 -1.81
C HIS A 129 3.93 2.96 -0.59
N PHE A 130 3.84 2.30 0.55
CA PHE A 130 3.75 2.94 1.85
C PHE A 130 4.49 2.09 2.87
N GLY A 131 4.83 2.65 4.02
CA GLY A 131 5.59 1.91 4.99
C GLY A 131 6.08 2.76 6.15
N VAL A 132 7.18 2.32 6.75
CA VAL A 132 7.87 3.08 7.78
C VAL A 132 9.35 3.22 7.47
N THR A 133 9.92 4.36 7.89
CA THR A 133 11.35 4.59 7.99
C THR A 133 11.70 4.66 9.48
N ALA A 134 12.57 3.76 9.91
CA ALA A 134 13.15 3.75 11.24
C ALA A 134 14.57 4.35 11.20
N TYR A 135 14.87 5.18 12.19
CA TYR A 135 16.13 5.89 12.35
C TYR A 135 16.95 5.26 13.48
N PRO A 136 18.30 5.14 13.33
CA PRO A 136 19.17 4.66 14.40
C PRO A 136 19.09 5.55 15.64
N GLU A 137 19.46 5.03 16.80
CA GLU A 137 19.36 5.73 18.10
C GLU A 137 20.04 7.11 18.09
N ASN A 138 21.18 7.23 17.39
CA ASN A 138 21.99 8.45 17.33
C ASN A 138 21.90 9.16 15.98
N TYR A 139 20.79 8.99 15.25
CA TYR A 139 20.64 9.59 13.93
C TYR A 139 20.73 11.11 13.99
N LYS A 140 21.65 11.69 13.21
CA LYS A 140 21.75 13.13 12.99
C LYS A 140 21.22 13.42 11.60
N ALA A 141 20.21 14.26 11.51
CA ALA A 141 19.72 14.73 10.22
C ALA A 141 20.88 15.36 9.44
N PRO A 142 21.05 15.02 8.15
CA PRO A 142 22.16 15.53 7.34
C PRO A 142 22.06 17.05 7.11
N SER A 143 20.88 17.63 7.26
CA SER A 143 20.62 19.06 7.11
C SER A 143 19.41 19.49 7.95
N SER A 144 19.28 20.80 8.19
CA SER A 144 18.15 21.38 8.95
C SER A 144 16.81 21.29 8.21
N ASP A 145 16.82 21.16 6.88
CA ASP A 145 15.65 21.01 6.02
C ASP A 145 15.32 19.54 5.69
N PHE A 146 16.05 18.60 6.29
CA PHE A 146 15.84 17.16 6.09
C PHE A 146 14.42 16.74 6.48
N LYS A 147 13.75 16.03 5.57
CA LYS A 147 12.41 15.48 5.79
C LYS A 147 12.52 14.00 6.19
N TYR A 148 12.07 13.68 7.40
CA TYR A 148 12.12 12.32 7.93
C TYR A 148 11.12 11.36 7.25
N GLY A 149 9.91 11.84 7.01
CA GLY A 149 8.80 11.09 6.44
C GLY A 149 7.55 11.95 6.47
N ASP A 150 6.42 11.36 6.15
CA ASP A 150 5.15 12.09 6.04
C ASP A 150 4.48 12.32 7.39
N LYS A 151 4.59 11.33 8.30
CA LYS A 151 3.97 11.39 9.62
C LYS A 151 4.82 10.69 10.68
N LYS A 152 5.12 11.40 11.77
CA LYS A 152 5.78 10.81 12.94
C LYS A 152 4.82 9.85 13.64
N ILE A 153 5.25 8.59 13.84
CA ILE A 153 4.49 7.61 14.61
C ILE A 153 4.94 7.67 16.07
N ILE A 154 6.25 7.46 16.30
CA ILE A 154 6.94 7.65 17.57
C ILE A 154 8.32 8.25 17.29
N ASP A 155 9.07 8.62 18.33
CA ASP A 155 10.42 9.13 18.13
C ASP A 155 11.34 8.11 17.46
N GLY A 156 11.97 8.49 16.34
CA GLY A 156 12.77 7.60 15.51
C GLY A 156 12.00 6.69 14.55
N LEU A 157 10.65 6.73 14.50
CA LEU A 157 9.84 5.94 13.56
C LEU A 157 8.82 6.82 12.81
N TRP A 158 8.95 6.86 11.49
CA TRP A 158 8.14 7.71 10.63
C TRP A 158 7.41 6.90 9.57
N TYR A 159 6.13 7.19 9.38
CA TYR A 159 5.35 6.71 8.26
C TYR A 159 5.73 7.44 6.97
N TYR A 160 5.71 6.73 5.85
CA TYR A 160 5.79 7.32 4.51
C TYR A 160 4.78 6.70 3.55
N GLU A 161 4.37 7.47 2.54
CA GLU A 161 3.53 7.02 1.43
C GLU A 161 3.85 7.79 0.14
N ASP A 162 3.99 7.07 -0.98
CA ASP A 162 4.16 7.69 -2.28
C ASP A 162 2.92 8.54 -2.63
N GLY A 163 3.10 9.85 -2.81
CA GLY A 163 1.99 10.77 -3.09
C GLY A 163 1.19 11.18 -1.86
N TYR A 164 1.78 11.14 -0.67
CA TYR A 164 1.13 11.56 0.56
C TYR A 164 0.47 12.96 0.46
N ASN A 165 -0.71 13.07 1.07
CA ASN A 165 -1.48 14.31 1.16
C ASN A 165 -2.02 14.46 2.58
N SER A 166 -1.92 15.65 3.19
CA SER A 166 -2.41 15.91 4.54
C SER A 166 -3.92 15.69 4.74
N ARG A 167 -4.72 15.72 3.67
CA ARG A 167 -6.14 15.30 3.74
C ARG A 167 -6.31 13.84 4.16
N TYR A 168 -5.28 13.03 3.97
CA TYR A 168 -5.25 11.61 4.29
C TYR A 168 -5.25 11.34 5.79
N ASP A 169 -4.68 12.24 6.61
CA ASP A 169 -4.68 12.09 8.07
C ASP A 169 -6.10 11.96 8.64
N LYS A 170 -7.02 12.80 8.18
CA LYS A 170 -8.43 12.74 8.59
C LYS A 170 -9.08 11.41 8.19
N TRP A 171 -8.70 10.85 7.05
CA TRP A 171 -9.22 9.57 6.58
C TRP A 171 -8.67 8.40 7.41
N ILE A 172 -7.37 8.39 7.70
CA ILE A 172 -6.73 7.36 8.54
C ILE A 172 -7.37 7.36 9.93
N GLU A 173 -7.50 8.53 10.56
CA GLU A 173 -8.09 8.65 11.89
C GLU A 173 -9.52 8.11 11.90
N LYS A 174 -10.32 8.44 10.87
CA LYS A 174 -11.67 7.89 10.72
C LYS A 174 -11.67 6.36 10.62
N GLN A 175 -10.73 5.74 9.92
CA GLN A 175 -10.64 4.28 9.84
C GLN A 175 -10.25 3.64 11.17
N ILE A 176 -9.29 4.25 11.90
CA ILE A 176 -8.86 3.80 13.22
C ILE A 176 -10.05 3.83 14.18
N GLN A 177 -10.79 4.94 14.24
CA GLN A 177 -11.96 5.09 15.11
C GLN A 177 -13.07 4.08 14.76
N LYS A 178 -13.34 3.88 13.46
CA LYS A 178 -14.32 2.89 13.00
C LYS A 178 -13.98 1.49 13.49
N ARG A 179 -12.71 1.08 13.35
CA ARG A 179 -12.26 -0.26 13.73
C ARG A 179 -12.29 -0.48 15.25
N LYS A 180 -11.92 0.53 16.04
CA LYS A 180 -12.07 0.50 17.52
C LYS A 180 -13.54 0.28 17.93
N GLY A 181 -14.47 0.95 17.25
CA GLY A 181 -15.91 0.77 17.47
C GLY A 181 -16.40 -0.65 17.13
N GLU A 182 -15.91 -1.24 16.04
CA GLU A 182 -16.24 -2.62 15.63
C GLU A 182 -15.70 -3.66 16.63
N GLN A 183 -14.46 -3.50 17.09
CA GLN A 183 -13.87 -4.39 18.11
C GLN A 183 -14.60 -4.31 19.46
N GLY A 184 -15.06 -3.12 19.85
CA GLY A 184 -15.87 -2.93 21.06
C GLY A 184 -17.20 -3.69 21.01
N LYS A 185 -17.87 -3.70 19.85
CA LYS A 185 -19.12 -4.43 19.64
C LYS A 185 -18.95 -5.95 19.74
N ILE A 186 -17.88 -6.48 19.15
CA ILE A 186 -17.58 -7.92 19.21
C ILE A 186 -17.36 -8.36 20.66
N LYS A 187 -16.56 -7.59 21.43
CA LYS A 187 -16.32 -7.89 22.85
C LYS A 187 -17.58 -7.78 23.72
N GLY A 188 -18.51 -6.89 23.37
CA GLY A 188 -19.81 -6.78 24.05
C GLY A 188 -20.75 -7.96 23.76
N SER A 189 -20.74 -8.47 22.52
CA SER A 189 -21.58 -9.60 22.11
C SER A 189 -21.15 -10.93 22.76
N CYS A 190 -19.86 -11.12 23.04
CA CYS A 190 -19.35 -12.33 23.68
C CYS A 190 -19.54 -12.39 25.21
N ARG A 191 -20.02 -11.33 25.87
CA ARG A 191 -20.30 -11.34 27.33
C ARG A 191 -21.74 -11.69 27.70
N ASN A 192 -22.62 -11.81 26.71
CA ASN A 192 -24.04 -12.12 26.91
C ASN A 192 -24.40 -13.57 26.52
N LEU A 193 -23.38 -14.43 26.39
CA LEU A 193 -23.49 -15.87 26.23
C LEU A 193 -22.87 -16.54 27.46
#